data_AF-A0A8J6T0E1-F1
#
_entry.id   AF-A0A8J6T0E1-F1
#
_cell.length_a   1.000
_cell.length_b   1.000
_cell.length_c   1.000
_cell.angle_alpha   90.00
_cell.angle_beta   90.00
_cell.angle_gamma   90.00
#
_symmetry.space_group_name_H-M   'P 1'
#
loop_
_entity.id
_entity.type
_entity.pdbx_description
1 polymer ?
#
loop_
_entity_poly.entity_id
_entity_poly.type
_entity_poly.pdbx_seq_one_letter_code
_entity_poly.pdbx_strand_id
1 'polypeptide(L)'
;MSNQGSQHMTNPSQSDKFDSKTIDPVCGMTVNPETAKGKRAFESKTYYFCSLKCKAKFDVALSSFLIAKPMGSSLPKVGVPYTCPMHPEIRQIGPGSCPICGMALEPVTASLEHEKDDSDT
;
A
#
# COMPACT_ATOMS: atom_id res chain seq x y z
N MET A 1 8.20 52.03 12.35
CA MET A 1 7.13 51.43 11.51
C MET A 1 7.23 49.91 11.58
N SER A 2 6.08 49.27 11.76
CA SER A 2 5.75 47.88 11.35
C SER A 2 6.33 46.70 12.14
N ASN A 3 5.66 46.43 13.26
CA ASN A 3 5.45 45.08 13.78
C ASN A 3 4.72 44.20 12.74
N GLN A 4 5.21 42.99 12.50
CA GLN A 4 4.45 41.85 11.97
C GLN A 4 4.84 40.69 12.91
N GLY A 5 3.97 40.12 13.77
CA GLY A 5 2.65 39.58 13.45
C GLY A 5 2.86 38.36 12.55
N SER A 6 2.49 37.12 12.84
CA SER A 6 1.65 36.55 13.87
C SER A 6 1.82 35.03 13.70
N GLN A 7 2.19 34.33 14.77
CA GLN A 7 1.57 33.07 15.20
C GLN A 7 1.07 32.13 14.08
N HIS A 8 1.88 31.14 13.71
CA HIS A 8 1.37 29.86 13.24
C HIS A 8 1.16 28.96 14.47
N MET A 9 0.00 29.17 15.10
CA MET A 9 -0.59 28.22 16.02
C MET A 9 -1.21 27.09 15.19
N THR A 10 -0.45 26.04 14.90
CA THR A 10 -1.09 24.74 14.61
C THR A 10 -1.17 23.97 15.92
N ASN A 11 -2.16 24.34 16.72
CA ASN A 11 -2.61 23.56 17.84
C ASN A 11 -3.71 22.61 17.35
N PRO A 12 -3.49 21.29 17.30
CA PRO A 12 -4.56 20.33 17.45
C PRO A 12 -4.58 19.91 18.92
N SER A 13 -5.29 20.68 19.74
CA SER A 13 -5.90 20.12 20.95
C SER A 13 -7.06 19.25 20.50
N GLN A 14 -6.99 17.95 20.83
CA GLN A 14 -8.06 17.04 21.25
C GLN A 14 -7.47 15.62 21.16
N SER A 15 -6.96 14.99 22.21
CA SER A 15 -7.61 14.60 23.48
C SER A 15 -8.86 13.75 23.29
N ASP A 16 -8.70 12.56 22.72
CA ASP A 16 -9.50 11.39 23.07
C ASP A 16 -8.59 10.15 23.07
N LYS A 17 -8.50 9.53 24.24
CA LYS A 17 -7.61 8.42 24.59
C LYS A 17 -7.76 7.23 23.63
N PHE A 18 -6.67 6.70 23.08
CA PHE A 18 -6.59 5.26 22.80
C PHE A 18 -5.14 4.76 22.87
N ASP A 19 -4.93 3.68 23.63
CA ASP A 19 -3.68 2.91 23.79
C ASP A 19 -3.28 2.18 22.48
N SER A 20 -3.56 2.77 21.32
CA SER A 20 -3.26 2.24 19.99
C SER A 20 -1.84 2.63 19.57
N LYS A 21 -0.88 2.04 20.29
CA LYS A 21 0.53 1.98 19.89
C LYS A 21 0.61 1.31 18.51
N THR A 22 1.17 2.02 17.53
CA THR A 22 1.37 1.48 16.18
C THR A 22 2.84 1.10 15.99
N ILE A 23 3.15 0.31 14.96
CA ILE A 23 4.50 -0.19 14.71
C ILE A 23 5.13 0.61 13.57
N ASP A 24 6.34 1.12 13.80
CA ASP A 24 7.17 1.71 12.75
C ASP A 24 7.62 0.60 11.78
N PRO A 25 7.17 0.62 10.51
CA PRO A 25 7.46 -0.45 9.55
C PRO A 25 8.94 -0.50 9.11
N VAL A 26 9.75 0.51 9.43
CA VAL A 26 11.16 0.59 9.05
C VAL A 26 12.06 -0.14 10.05
N CYS A 27 11.69 -0.13 11.33
CA CYS A 27 12.54 -0.66 12.40
C CYS A 27 11.82 -1.59 13.38
N GLY A 28 10.49 -1.72 13.29
CA GLY A 28 9.68 -2.52 14.21
C GLY A 28 9.47 -1.89 15.58
N MET A 29 9.92 -0.65 15.79
CA MET A 29 9.76 0.03 17.07
C MET A 29 8.30 0.45 17.27
N THR A 30 7.79 0.26 18.48
CA THR A 30 6.47 0.75 18.86
C THR A 30 6.47 2.27 18.98
N VAL A 31 5.57 2.93 18.27
CA VAL A 31 5.44 4.38 18.24
C VAL A 31 4.04 4.81 18.63
N ASN A 32 3.95 5.94 19.32
CA ASN A 32 2.67 6.56 19.61
C ASN A 32 2.30 7.48 18.44
N PRO A 33 1.14 7.30 17.79
CA PRO A 33 0.72 8.12 16.66
C PRO A 33 0.54 9.61 16.99
N GLU A 34 0.23 9.95 18.24
CA GLU A 34 0.06 11.34 18.69
C GLU A 34 1.39 12.05 18.91
N THR A 35 2.43 11.32 19.34
CA THR A 35 3.76 11.89 19.63
C THR A 35 4.81 11.56 18.58
N ALA A 36 4.42 10.87 17.51
CA ALA A 36 5.30 10.42 16.46
C ALA A 36 6.09 11.59 15.86
N LYS A 37 7.41 11.41 15.72
CA LYS A 37 8.29 12.41 15.12
C LYS A 37 8.07 12.57 13.62
N GLY A 38 7.53 11.53 12.96
CA GLY A 38 7.20 11.56 11.55
C GLY A 38 5.93 10.76 11.24
N LYS A 39 5.19 11.19 10.23
CA LYS A 39 4.03 10.47 9.68
C LYS A 39 3.99 10.58 8.16
N ARG A 40 3.44 9.56 7.50
CA ARG A 40 3.24 9.52 6.03
C ARG A 40 1.91 8.86 5.70
N ALA A 41 1.10 9.52 4.89
CA ALA A 41 -0.11 8.94 4.32
C ALA A 41 0.22 8.21 3.01
N PHE A 42 -0.26 6.98 2.85
CA PHE A 42 -0.13 6.16 1.65
C PHE A 42 -1.32 5.19 1.52
N GLU A 43 -1.93 5.09 0.34
CA GLU A 43 -3.06 4.20 0.03
C GLU A 43 -4.13 4.14 1.14
N SER A 44 -4.57 5.33 1.57
CA SER A 44 -5.60 5.51 2.62
C SER A 44 -5.19 5.04 4.03
N LYS A 45 -3.92 4.75 4.27
CA LYS A 45 -3.35 4.44 5.59
C LYS A 45 -2.33 5.51 6.01
N THR A 46 -2.32 5.85 7.30
CA THR A 46 -1.29 6.72 7.88
C THR A 46 -0.26 5.87 8.63
N TYR A 47 0.98 5.92 8.18
CA TYR A 47 2.13 5.30 8.82
C TYR A 47 2.83 6.30 9.74
N TYR A 48 3.32 5.83 10.88
CA TYR A 48 3.99 6.64 11.90
C TYR A 48 5.41 6.12 12.13
N PHE A 49 6.33 7.02 12.43
CA PHE A 49 7.76 6.71 12.53
C PHE A 49 8.36 7.23 13.83
N CYS A 50 9.29 6.44 14.38
CA CYS A 50 9.98 6.75 15.63
C CYS A 50 10.90 7.97 15.49
N SER A 51 11.38 8.21 14.27
CA SER A 51 12.32 9.27 13.93
C SER A 51 12.14 9.76 12.49
N LEU A 52 12.62 10.97 12.22
CA LEU A 52 12.65 11.53 10.86
C LEU A 52 13.50 10.68 9.89
N LYS A 53 14.52 9.99 10.41
CA LYS A 53 15.37 9.09 9.62
C LYS A 53 14.62 7.85 9.15
N CYS A 54 13.74 7.30 9.99
CA CYS A 54 12.85 6.19 9.60
C CYS A 54 11.83 6.66 8.56
N LYS A 55 11.20 7.82 8.77
CA LYS A 55 10.31 8.42 7.77
C LYS A 55 11.00 8.59 6.41
N ALA A 56 12.23 9.12 6.37
CA ALA A 56 12.97 9.32 5.12
C ALA A 56 13.28 8.00 4.38
N LYS A 57 13.68 6.95 5.12
CA LYS A 57 13.89 5.62 4.53
C LYS A 57 12.60 5.05 3.95
N PHE A 58 11.48 5.23 4.66
CA PHE A 58 10.18 4.82 4.17
C PHE A 58 9.76 5.59 2.93
N ASP A 59 9.98 6.90 2.89
CA ASP A 59 9.70 7.74 1.71
C ASP A 59 10.52 7.31 0.48
N VAL A 60 11.79 6.93 0.67
CA VAL A 60 12.65 6.39 -0.41
C VAL A 60 12.13 5.04 -0.89
N ALA A 61 11.86 4.10 0.03
CA ALA A 61 11.31 2.80 -0.32
C ALA A 61 9.98 2.96 -1.07
N LEU A 62 9.09 3.82 -0.56
CA LEU A 62 7.81 4.14 -1.19
C LEU A 62 7.99 4.78 -2.56
N SER A 63 8.96 5.67 -2.70
CA SER A 63 9.32 6.25 -4.00
C SER A 63 9.83 5.17 -4.95
N SER A 64 10.60 4.18 -4.50
CA SER A 64 10.98 3.05 -5.36
C SER A 64 9.77 2.22 -5.80
N PHE A 65 8.76 2.03 -4.93
CA PHE A 65 7.50 1.38 -5.29
C PHE A 65 6.61 2.25 -6.20
N LEU A 66 6.69 3.58 -6.11
CA LEU A 66 5.84 4.53 -6.85
C LEU A 66 6.44 5.03 -8.18
N ILE A 67 7.77 5.09 -8.30
CA ILE A 67 8.50 5.47 -9.52
C ILE A 67 8.32 4.37 -10.57
N ALA A 68 8.11 3.13 -10.15
CA ALA A 68 7.34 2.18 -10.95
C ALA A 68 5.86 2.61 -10.91
N LYS A 69 5.42 3.47 -11.84
CA LYS A 69 4.03 3.98 -11.96
C LYS A 69 2.95 2.87 -11.77
N PRO A 70 1.74 3.21 -11.30
CA PRO A 70 0.83 2.29 -10.63
C PRO A 70 0.21 1.29 -11.62
N MET A 71 0.65 0.04 -11.57
CA MET A 71 -0.08 -1.06 -12.21
C MET A 71 -0.81 -1.85 -11.13
N GLY A 72 -1.94 -1.28 -10.67
CA GLY A 72 -2.90 -1.90 -9.75
C GLY A 72 -2.32 -2.13 -8.34
N SER A 73 -2.94 -1.71 -7.25
CA SER A 73 -4.25 -2.24 -6.86
C SER A 73 -4.60 -3.61 -7.47
N SER A 74 -3.64 -4.54 -7.58
CA SER A 74 -4.00 -5.93 -7.37
C SER A 74 -4.10 -6.08 -5.87
N LEU A 75 -5.27 -5.73 -5.31
CA LEU A 75 -5.77 -6.61 -4.26
C LEU A 75 -5.56 -8.01 -4.85
N PRO A 76 -4.79 -8.91 -4.22
CA PRO A 76 -4.85 -10.28 -4.65
C PRO A 76 -6.35 -10.61 -4.64
N LYS A 77 -6.93 -10.95 -5.79
CA LYS A 77 -8.22 -11.63 -5.79
C LYS A 77 -7.92 -12.98 -5.13
N VAL A 78 -7.87 -12.97 -3.80
CA VAL A 78 -7.61 -14.13 -2.96
C VAL A 78 -8.69 -15.13 -3.33
N GLY A 79 -8.30 -16.23 -3.98
CA GLY A 79 -9.24 -17.27 -4.41
C GLY A 79 -9.42 -17.43 -5.93
N VAL A 80 -8.76 -16.65 -6.79
CA VAL A 80 -8.78 -16.96 -8.24
C VAL A 80 -7.79 -18.09 -8.53
N PRO A 81 -8.22 -19.17 -9.21
CA PRO A 81 -7.31 -20.23 -9.64
C PRO A 81 -6.45 -19.74 -10.82
N TYR A 82 -5.15 -20.05 -10.76
CA TYR A 82 -4.17 -19.81 -11.82
C TYR A 82 -3.68 -21.16 -12.37
N THR A 83 -3.49 -21.26 -13.69
CA THR A 83 -3.08 -22.47 -14.41
C THR A 83 -1.83 -22.22 -15.26
N CYS A 84 -1.03 -23.26 -15.48
CA CYS A 84 0.10 -23.18 -16.41
C CYS A 84 -0.38 -23.42 -17.85
N PRO A 85 0.05 -22.62 -18.85
CA PRO A 85 -0.34 -22.82 -20.25
C PRO A 85 0.17 -24.15 -20.83
N MET A 86 1.29 -24.68 -20.29
CA MET A 86 1.88 -25.96 -20.73
C MET A 86 1.45 -27.15 -19.86
N HIS A 87 0.93 -26.89 -18.65
CA HIS A 87 0.57 -27.92 -17.68
C HIS A 87 -0.79 -27.57 -17.04
N PRO A 88 -1.92 -27.78 -17.76
CA PRO A 88 -3.25 -27.37 -17.31
C PRO A 88 -3.75 -28.11 -16.05
N GLU A 89 -3.09 -29.21 -15.67
CA GLU A 89 -3.32 -29.94 -14.43
C GLU A 89 -2.81 -29.17 -13.20
N ILE A 90 -1.88 -28.24 -13.37
CA ILE A 90 -1.36 -27.40 -12.29
C ILE A 90 -2.31 -26.23 -12.07
N ARG A 91 -3.06 -26.26 -10.96
CA ARG A 91 -3.92 -25.16 -10.51
C ARG A 91 -3.49 -24.67 -9.13
N GLN A 92 -3.23 -23.37 -8.99
CA GLN A 92 -2.83 -22.75 -7.72
C GLN A 92 -3.71 -21.55 -7.39
N ILE A 93 -3.93 -21.28 -6.10
CA ILE A 93 -4.65 -20.10 -5.64
C ILE A 93 -3.67 -18.93 -5.57
N GLY A 94 -3.75 -18.02 -6.53
CA GLY A 94 -2.87 -16.85 -6.66
C GLY A 94 -1.73 -16.99 -7.68
N PRO A 95 -1.00 -15.89 -7.93
CA PRO A 95 0.10 -15.87 -8.89
C PRO A 95 1.28 -16.72 -8.41
N GLY A 96 1.97 -17.37 -9.34
CA GLY A 96 3.11 -18.23 -9.03
C GLY A 96 3.81 -18.77 -10.28
N SER A 97 4.80 -19.62 -10.07
CA SER A 97 5.53 -20.32 -11.13
C SER A 97 5.14 -21.80 -11.16
N CYS A 98 5.01 -22.37 -12.35
CA CYS A 98 4.74 -23.78 -12.57
C CYS A 98 5.88 -24.63 -11.99
N PRO A 99 5.62 -25.61 -11.11
CA PRO A 99 6.66 -26.46 -10.55
C PRO A 99 7.23 -27.48 -11.55
N ILE A 100 6.59 -27.67 -12.71
CA ILE A 100 7.03 -28.61 -13.75
C ILE A 100 8.00 -27.93 -14.72
N CYS A 101 7.68 -26.73 -15.22
CA CYS A 101 8.47 -26.04 -16.25
C CYS A 101 9.00 -24.66 -15.86
N GLY A 102 8.65 -24.15 -14.68
CA GLY A 102 9.10 -22.85 -14.19
C GLY A 102 8.40 -21.63 -14.83
N MET A 103 7.50 -21.82 -15.80
CA MET A 103 6.76 -20.71 -16.42
C MET A 103 5.75 -20.09 -15.46
N ALA A 104 5.46 -18.79 -15.63
CA ALA A 104 4.43 -18.10 -14.85
C ALA A 104 3.03 -18.72 -15.07
N LEU A 105 2.24 -18.80 -14.00
CA LEU A 105 0.85 -19.25 -14.05
C LEU A 105 -0.07 -18.09 -14.47
N GLU A 106 -1.06 -18.41 -15.29
CA GLU A 106 -2.05 -17.45 -15.80
C GLU A 106 -3.41 -17.66 -15.11
N PRO A 107 -4.15 -16.58 -14.79
CA PRO A 107 -5.45 -16.71 -14.12
C PRO A 107 -6.47 -17.41 -15.03
N VAL A 108 -7.11 -18.45 -14.50
CA VAL A 108 -8.24 -19.12 -15.16
C VAL A 108 -9.48 -18.26 -14.93
N THR A 109 -9.56 -17.17 -15.71
CA THR A 109 -10.70 -16.26 -15.85
C THR A 109 -11.51 -16.02 -14.57
N ALA A 110 -11.00 -15.14 -13.70
CA ALA A 110 -11.83 -14.03 -13.26
C ALA A 110 -11.51 -12.86 -14.18
N SER A 111 -11.90 -12.99 -15.46
CA SER A 111 -12.08 -11.83 -16.32
C SER A 111 -12.99 -10.90 -15.52
N LEU A 112 -12.54 -9.67 -15.34
CA LEU A 112 -13.37 -8.64 -14.75
C LEU A 112 -14.52 -8.49 -15.75
N GLU A 113 -15.67 -9.06 -15.45
CA GLU A 113 -16.93 -8.68 -16.04
C GLU A 113 -17.14 -7.20 -15.69
N HIS A 114 -16.54 -6.32 -16.49
CA HIS A 114 -17.18 -5.07 -16.84
C HIS A 114 -18.03 -5.38 -18.07
N GLU A 115 -19.21 -5.94 -17.81
CA GLU A 115 -20.24 -6.12 -18.82
C GLU A 115 -20.81 -4.74 -19.24
N LYS A 116 -20.89 -4.54 -20.57
CA LYS A 116 -21.89 -3.77 -21.33
C LYS A 116 -21.90 -2.24 -21.25
N ASP A 117 -21.58 -1.57 -22.36
CA ASP A 117 -22.63 -0.96 -23.20
C ASP A 117 -22.14 -0.72 -24.65
N ASP A 118 -22.98 -1.15 -25.57
CA ASP A 118 -22.90 -1.08 -27.03
C ASP A 118 -23.42 0.30 -27.48
N SER A 119 -22.71 1.06 -28.31
CA SER A 119 -23.36 2.03 -29.22
C SER A 119 -22.37 2.59 -30.23
N ASP A 120 -22.36 1.93 -31.38
CA ASP A 120 -22.29 2.52 -32.72
C ASP A 120 -22.81 3.97 -32.81
N THR A 121 -22.00 4.88 -33.38
CA THR A 121 -22.39 6.03 -34.23
C THR A 121 -21.15 6.74 -34.77
#